data_AF-A0A350YZZ0-F1
#
_entry.id   AF-A0A350YZZ0-F1
#
_cell.length_a   1.000
_cell.length_b   1.000
_cell.length_c   1.000
_cell.angle_alpha   90.00
_cell.angle_beta   90.00
_cell.angle_gamma   90.00
#
_symmetry.space_group_name_H-M   'P 1'
#
loop_
_entity.id
_entity.type
_entity.pdbx_description
1 polymer ?
#
loop_
_entity_poly.entity_id
_entity_poly.type
_entity_poly.pdbx_seq_one_letter_code
_entity_poly.pdbx_strand_id
1 'polypeptide(L)'
;MNKRILFVAILFCLSFGVLGQAITYTEARPINCSSSPDGLHPVPGIPYVYKADFEPEKGQATWFVTTNPVFIEGGALSNDIEIVGGDYIESATGLGLSSVDQNPSTIEIVWKPNGLSKVDYTSDTKSPLFVGVYYNGPVSACGKNIQAFKISPVIAFTLDITNVSRMANEYVPLAYNESLQHCPADPVASEYDYGTDRMVMNYGANSLMFEVIAANFTDSFYPYFSVEGLSEGQTADIYWGYTPETANIAIASGVSGNWSMERDDAITAKTNETDTSRGVSIFVRIEVHQNKNEGLTGNSVTLKVDAYGNGYLDDVNESCVVEGNFVDQAAQDLLPRPSILNEDPASFVIKD
;
A
#
# COMPACT_ATOMS: atom_id res chain seq x y z
N MET A 1 28.34 47.93 5.11
CA MET A 1 28.14 47.31 3.77
C MET A 1 28.85 45.98 3.79
N ASN A 2 28.27 44.78 3.58
CA ASN A 2 26.96 44.34 3.14
C ASN A 2 26.72 42.96 3.76
N LYS A 3 25.60 42.76 4.49
CA LYS A 3 25.13 41.43 4.91
C LYS A 3 24.27 40.88 3.78
N ARG A 4 24.70 39.81 3.12
CA ARG A 4 23.89 39.07 2.15
C ARG A 4 23.09 38.00 2.91
N ILE A 5 21.79 38.17 2.95
CA ILE A 5 20.82 37.18 3.45
C ILE A 5 20.55 36.24 2.28
N LEU A 6 20.87 34.96 2.44
CA LEU A 6 20.56 33.89 1.50
C LEU A 6 19.13 33.40 1.81
N PHE A 7 18.18 33.73 0.94
CA PHE A 7 16.84 33.15 0.97
C PHE A 7 16.89 31.77 0.32
N VAL A 8 16.71 30.71 1.10
CA VAL A 8 16.44 29.36 0.59
C VAL A 8 14.95 29.33 0.27
N ALA A 9 14.60 29.34 -1.02
CA ALA A 9 13.24 29.12 -1.47
C ALA A 9 12.95 27.62 -1.44
N ILE A 10 12.19 27.18 -0.43
CA ILE A 10 11.60 25.83 -0.41
C ILE A 10 10.47 25.85 -1.44
N LEU A 11 10.70 25.18 -2.56
CA LEU A 11 9.71 24.97 -3.61
C LEU A 11 8.73 23.90 -3.12
N PHE A 12 7.62 24.34 -2.51
CA PHE A 12 6.47 23.47 -2.28
C PHE A 12 5.88 23.12 -3.65
N CYS A 13 6.13 21.90 -4.11
CA CYS A 13 5.47 21.34 -5.27
C CYS A 13 4.03 21.03 -4.84
N LEU A 14 3.11 21.97 -5.08
CA LEU A 14 1.67 21.72 -4.93
C LEU A 14 1.26 20.79 -6.07
N SER A 15 1.36 19.48 -5.86
CA SER A 15 0.72 18.48 -6.69
C SER A 15 -0.79 18.64 -6.53
N PHE A 16 -1.43 19.26 -7.52
CA PHE A 16 -2.87 19.15 -7.67
C PHE A 16 -3.18 17.68 -7.93
N GLY A 17 -3.69 16.98 -6.91
CA GLY A 17 -4.13 15.60 -7.05
C GLY A 17 -5.10 15.49 -8.23
N VAL A 18 -4.82 14.56 -9.14
CA VAL A 18 -5.79 14.13 -10.14
C VAL A 18 -6.97 13.57 -9.36
N LEU A 19 -8.15 14.18 -9.53
CA LEU A 19 -9.35 13.78 -8.78
C LEU A 19 -9.57 12.27 -8.93
N GLY A 20 -9.62 11.55 -7.81
CA GLY A 20 -9.97 10.14 -7.77
C GLY A 20 -8.82 9.15 -7.89
N GLN A 21 -7.61 9.49 -7.45
CA GLN A 21 -6.45 8.60 -7.49
C GLN A 21 -5.61 8.64 -6.23
N ALA A 22 -5.09 7.48 -5.82
CA ALA A 22 -4.18 7.33 -4.70
C ALA A 22 -2.80 7.85 -5.11
N ILE A 23 -2.22 8.67 -4.25
CA ILE A 23 -0.87 9.23 -4.39
C ILE A 23 -0.10 8.96 -3.10
N THR A 24 1.22 9.12 -3.13
CA THR A 24 2.05 8.97 -1.92
C THR A 24 1.79 10.10 -0.92
N TYR A 25 1.48 9.74 0.33
CA TYR A 25 1.45 10.64 1.49
C TYR A 25 2.52 10.23 2.51
N THR A 26 2.28 9.14 3.24
CA THR A 26 3.27 8.50 4.12
C THR A 26 4.03 7.42 3.34
N GLU A 27 5.35 7.32 3.56
CA GLU A 27 6.13 6.24 2.95
C GLU A 27 5.76 4.89 3.57
N ALA A 28 5.59 3.88 2.73
CA ALA A 28 5.38 2.50 3.18
C ALA A 28 6.56 2.00 4.02
N ARG A 29 6.30 1.03 4.91
CA ARG A 29 7.38 0.43 5.69
C ARG A 29 8.35 -0.31 4.75
N PRO A 30 9.66 -0.22 5.00
CA PRO A 30 10.64 -0.92 4.18
C PRO A 30 10.46 -2.43 4.33
N ILE A 31 10.54 -3.13 3.20
CA ILE A 31 10.44 -4.58 3.12
C ILE A 31 11.83 -5.22 3.00
N ASN A 32 12.03 -6.35 3.66
CA ASN A 32 13.24 -7.16 3.65
C ASN A 32 12.91 -8.65 3.51
N CYS A 33 12.64 -9.09 2.27
CA CYS A 33 12.37 -10.49 2.00
C CYS A 33 13.53 -11.38 2.45
N SER A 34 13.21 -12.42 3.25
CA SER A 34 14.20 -13.36 3.79
C SER A 34 14.96 -14.15 2.69
N SER A 35 14.35 -14.32 1.51
CA SER A 35 15.10 -14.54 0.27
C SER A 35 15.65 -13.19 -0.17
N SER A 36 16.94 -12.94 0.06
CA SER A 36 17.59 -11.69 -0.35
C SER A 36 17.18 -11.36 -1.78
N PRO A 37 16.38 -10.29 -2.01
CA PRO A 37 15.94 -9.94 -3.35
C PRO A 37 17.18 -9.85 -4.23
N ASP A 38 17.21 -10.64 -5.28
CA ASP A 38 18.33 -10.73 -6.20
C ASP A 38 17.81 -10.71 -7.64
N GLY A 39 18.72 -10.73 -8.62
CA GLY A 39 18.31 -10.70 -10.02
C GLY A 39 17.45 -11.91 -10.43
N LEU A 40 17.48 -13.03 -9.71
CA LEU A 40 16.65 -14.20 -9.99
C LEU A 40 15.31 -14.14 -9.25
N HIS A 41 15.24 -13.41 -8.14
CA HIS A 41 14.05 -13.24 -7.31
C HIS A 41 13.74 -11.75 -7.14
N PRO A 42 13.42 -11.04 -8.24
CA PRO A 42 13.24 -9.60 -8.17
C PRO A 42 11.97 -9.23 -7.43
N VAL A 43 12.05 -8.13 -6.70
CA VAL A 43 10.93 -7.34 -6.19
C VAL A 43 10.73 -6.16 -7.15
N PRO A 44 9.48 -5.84 -7.53
CA PRO A 44 9.21 -4.70 -8.39
C PRO A 44 9.82 -3.38 -7.89
N GLY A 45 10.22 -2.48 -8.81
CA GLY A 45 10.75 -1.15 -8.46
C GLY A 45 12.22 -1.11 -8.00
N ILE A 46 12.84 -2.24 -7.69
CA ILE A 46 14.26 -2.32 -7.31
C ILE A 46 15.13 -2.60 -8.55
N PRO A 47 16.27 -1.88 -8.75
CA PRO A 47 17.21 -2.20 -9.81
C PRO A 47 18.03 -3.47 -9.50
N TYR A 48 18.09 -4.38 -10.46
CA TYR A 48 18.89 -5.60 -10.38
C TYR A 48 19.94 -5.64 -11.48
N VAL A 49 21.20 -5.88 -11.09
CA VAL A 49 22.32 -5.99 -12.01
C VAL A 49 22.54 -7.46 -12.40
N TYR A 50 22.50 -7.74 -13.70
CA TYR A 50 22.85 -9.03 -14.28
C TYR A 50 24.22 -8.93 -14.93
N LYS A 51 25.04 -9.96 -14.77
CA LYS A 51 26.44 -9.95 -15.16
C LYS A 51 26.82 -11.27 -15.83
N ALA A 52 27.60 -11.19 -16.90
CA ALA A 52 28.16 -12.37 -17.57
C ALA A 52 29.61 -12.10 -18.01
N ASP A 53 30.46 -13.09 -17.79
CA ASP A 53 31.83 -13.14 -18.31
C ASP A 53 31.85 -13.99 -19.60
N PHE A 54 32.67 -13.62 -20.57
CA PHE A 54 32.78 -14.32 -21.85
C PHE A 54 34.21 -14.75 -22.14
N GLU A 55 34.37 -16.03 -22.46
CA GLU A 55 35.63 -16.59 -22.96
C GLU A 55 35.37 -17.38 -24.26
N PRO A 56 36.13 -17.12 -25.34
CA PRO A 56 37.13 -16.05 -25.48
C PRO A 56 36.47 -14.66 -25.59
N GLU A 57 37.19 -13.63 -25.13
CA GLU A 57 36.75 -12.22 -25.18
C GLU A 57 36.64 -11.67 -26.61
N LYS A 58 36.15 -10.42 -26.74
CA LYS A 58 36.02 -9.66 -28.01
C LYS A 58 34.98 -10.18 -28.99
N GLY A 59 33.99 -10.94 -28.52
CA GLY A 59 32.76 -11.24 -29.25
C GLY A 59 31.71 -10.15 -29.06
N GLN A 60 30.48 -10.47 -29.46
CA GLN A 60 29.29 -9.62 -29.34
C GLN A 60 28.30 -10.29 -28.41
N ALA A 61 27.94 -9.64 -27.30
CA ALA A 61 26.87 -10.10 -26.42
C ALA A 61 25.60 -9.27 -26.67
N THR A 62 24.45 -9.94 -26.66
CA THR A 62 23.13 -9.32 -26.75
C THR A 62 22.31 -9.80 -25.56
N TRP A 63 22.04 -8.88 -24.63
CA TRP A 63 21.13 -9.15 -23.52
C TRP A 63 19.68 -8.98 -23.97
N PHE A 64 18.83 -9.87 -23.49
CA PHE A 64 17.40 -9.88 -23.82
C PHE A 64 16.58 -10.31 -22.60
N VAL A 65 15.31 -9.92 -22.62
CA VAL A 65 14.29 -10.43 -21.69
C VAL A 65 13.19 -11.04 -22.53
N THR A 66 12.61 -12.16 -22.12
CA THR A 66 11.55 -12.79 -22.90
C THR A 66 10.67 -13.67 -22.03
N THR A 67 9.42 -13.83 -22.45
CA THR A 67 8.51 -14.86 -21.94
C THR A 67 8.45 -16.10 -22.83
N ASN A 68 9.13 -16.07 -23.98
CA ASN A 68 9.16 -17.16 -24.93
C ASN A 68 10.11 -18.28 -24.44
N PRO A 69 9.63 -19.52 -24.28
CA PRO A 69 10.48 -20.65 -23.89
C PRO A 69 11.43 -21.11 -25.00
N VAL A 70 11.30 -20.59 -26.23
CA VAL A 70 12.15 -20.89 -27.39
C VAL A 70 13.08 -19.71 -27.66
N PHE A 71 14.30 -19.79 -27.12
CA PHE A 71 15.27 -18.69 -27.26
C PHE A 71 15.96 -18.64 -28.63
N ILE A 72 16.17 -19.79 -29.28
CA ILE A 72 16.82 -19.90 -30.60
C ILE A 72 15.86 -20.55 -31.59
N GLU A 73 15.64 -19.89 -32.72
CA GLU A 73 14.85 -20.42 -33.83
C GLU A 73 15.62 -20.23 -35.14
N GLY A 74 15.71 -21.27 -35.96
CA GLY A 74 16.43 -21.21 -37.25
C GLY A 74 17.93 -20.86 -37.14
N GLY A 75 18.55 -21.03 -35.96
CA GLY A 75 19.96 -20.70 -35.72
C GLY A 75 20.23 -19.22 -35.37
N ALA A 76 19.17 -18.45 -35.11
CA ALA A 76 19.22 -17.07 -34.64
C ALA A 76 18.47 -16.91 -33.30
N LEU A 77 18.77 -15.85 -32.56
CA LEU A 77 17.99 -15.45 -31.39
C LEU A 77 16.54 -15.15 -31.83
N SER A 78 15.57 -15.61 -31.05
CA SER A 78 14.16 -15.27 -31.26
C SER A 78 13.97 -13.76 -31.21
N ASN A 79 13.07 -13.24 -32.04
CA ASN A 79 12.73 -11.81 -32.06
C ASN A 79 11.66 -11.45 -31.02
N ASP A 80 11.09 -12.45 -30.35
CA ASP A 80 10.10 -12.29 -29.30
C ASP A 80 10.80 -11.91 -27.99
N ILE A 81 11.23 -10.65 -27.94
CA ILE A 81 12.03 -10.07 -26.86
C ILE A 81 11.27 -8.85 -26.32
N GLU A 82 11.22 -8.78 -25.00
CA GLU A 82 10.66 -7.68 -24.24
C GLU A 82 11.49 -6.40 -24.44
N ILE A 83 10.79 -5.27 -24.61
CA ILE A 83 11.41 -3.95 -24.76
C ILE A 83 11.32 -3.15 -23.46
N VAL A 84 12.21 -2.18 -23.29
CA VAL A 84 12.10 -1.21 -22.19
C VAL A 84 10.78 -0.45 -22.28
N GLY A 85 10.03 -0.41 -21.18
CA GLY A 85 8.68 0.17 -21.14
C GLY A 85 7.57 -0.79 -21.55
N GLY A 86 7.88 -2.05 -21.90
CA GLY A 86 6.91 -3.10 -22.23
C GLY A 86 6.12 -3.61 -21.02
N ASP A 87 5.65 -4.85 -21.07
CA ASP A 87 4.81 -5.45 -20.03
C ASP A 87 5.57 -5.72 -18.71
N TYR A 88 6.87 -6.02 -18.79
CA TYR A 88 7.69 -6.48 -17.66
C TYR A 88 8.75 -5.48 -17.21
N ILE A 89 9.28 -4.66 -18.11
CA ILE A 89 10.43 -3.79 -17.82
C ILE A 89 9.99 -2.34 -17.67
N GLU A 90 10.26 -1.75 -16.50
CA GLU A 90 10.03 -0.32 -16.25
C GLU A 90 11.17 0.48 -16.86
N SER A 91 12.41 0.14 -16.50
CA SER A 91 13.61 0.71 -17.08
C SER A 91 14.72 -0.34 -17.17
N ALA A 92 15.64 -0.18 -18.12
CA ALA A 92 16.84 -1.00 -18.17
C ALA A 92 18.00 -0.24 -18.82
N THR A 93 19.23 -0.58 -18.43
CA THR A 93 20.45 -0.16 -19.10
C THR A 93 21.14 -1.38 -19.74
N GLY A 94 21.61 -1.22 -20.98
CA GLY A 94 22.34 -2.27 -21.69
C GLY A 94 21.51 -3.37 -22.36
N LEU A 95 20.18 -3.36 -22.20
CA LEU A 95 19.28 -4.31 -22.88
C LEU A 95 19.28 -4.08 -24.40
N GLY A 96 19.32 -5.16 -25.19
CA GLY A 96 19.28 -5.11 -26.65
C GLY A 96 20.56 -4.56 -27.32
N LEU A 97 21.57 -4.13 -26.55
CA LEU A 97 22.86 -3.73 -27.11
C LEU A 97 23.62 -4.98 -27.55
N SER A 98 24.01 -5.02 -28.83
CA SER A 98 24.75 -6.14 -29.44
C SER A 98 26.28 -6.01 -29.35
N SER A 99 26.79 -4.85 -28.90
CA SER A 99 28.21 -4.59 -28.72
C SER A 99 28.50 -4.42 -27.24
N VAL A 100 29.21 -5.37 -26.65
CA VAL A 100 29.76 -5.20 -25.31
C VAL A 100 31.26 -5.06 -25.45
N ASP A 101 31.77 -3.85 -25.27
CA ASP A 101 33.21 -3.56 -25.26
C ASP A 101 33.86 -3.90 -23.91
N GLN A 102 33.07 -4.45 -22.98
CA GLN A 102 33.45 -4.74 -21.60
C GLN A 102 33.17 -6.21 -21.28
N ASN A 103 34.17 -6.88 -20.72
CA ASN A 103 34.06 -8.18 -20.10
C ASN A 103 34.47 -7.99 -18.64
N PRO A 104 33.59 -8.23 -17.65
CA PRO A 104 32.20 -8.70 -17.75
C PRO A 104 31.26 -7.73 -18.47
N SER A 105 30.25 -8.27 -19.16
CA SER A 105 29.08 -7.48 -19.57
C SER A 105 28.10 -7.38 -18.43
N THR A 106 27.48 -6.20 -18.28
CA THR A 106 26.46 -5.95 -17.27
C THR A 106 25.24 -5.27 -17.88
N ILE A 107 24.07 -5.65 -17.40
CA ILE A 107 22.83 -4.88 -17.57
C ILE A 107 22.22 -4.62 -16.21
N GLU A 108 21.41 -3.58 -16.12
CA GLU A 108 20.58 -3.30 -14.94
C GLU A 108 19.12 -3.24 -15.39
N ILE A 109 18.22 -3.90 -14.66
CA ILE A 109 16.78 -3.94 -14.97
C ILE A 109 16.00 -3.53 -13.71
N VAL A 110 15.05 -2.61 -13.90
CA VAL A 110 13.96 -2.34 -12.94
C VAL A 110 12.68 -2.95 -13.49
N TRP A 111 12.05 -3.80 -12.69
CA TRP A 111 10.87 -4.57 -13.10
C TRP A 111 9.55 -3.88 -12.74
N LYS A 112 8.53 -4.04 -13.59
CA LYS A 112 7.16 -3.59 -13.34
C LYS A 112 6.41 -4.57 -12.44
N PRO A 113 5.63 -4.08 -11.45
CA PRO A 113 4.85 -4.99 -10.60
C PRO A 113 3.81 -5.82 -11.38
N ASN A 114 3.12 -5.23 -12.37
CA ASN A 114 2.15 -5.94 -13.22
C ASN A 114 2.78 -7.00 -14.14
N GLY A 115 4.03 -6.79 -14.53
CA GLY A 115 4.77 -7.79 -15.28
C GLY A 115 5.10 -8.97 -14.37
N LEU A 116 5.75 -8.68 -13.24
CA LEU A 116 6.18 -9.72 -12.32
C LEU A 116 5.02 -10.54 -11.73
N SER A 117 3.84 -9.94 -11.52
CA SER A 117 2.65 -10.65 -11.04
C SER A 117 2.11 -11.70 -12.01
N LYS A 118 2.42 -11.59 -13.31
CA LYS A 118 1.98 -12.54 -14.34
C LYS A 118 2.94 -13.71 -14.52
N VAL A 119 4.09 -13.70 -13.85
CA VAL A 119 5.11 -14.72 -14.05
C VAL A 119 4.65 -16.04 -13.45
N ASP A 120 4.44 -17.04 -14.31
CA ASP A 120 4.00 -18.37 -13.87
C ASP A 120 4.62 -19.48 -14.73
N TYR A 121 5.21 -20.46 -14.03
CA TYR A 121 5.84 -21.64 -14.61
C TYR A 121 4.97 -22.91 -14.53
N THR A 122 3.82 -22.83 -13.86
CA THR A 122 3.05 -23.99 -13.39
C THR A 122 1.69 -24.18 -14.06
N SER A 123 1.02 -23.12 -14.54
CA SER A 123 -0.26 -23.25 -15.26
C SER A 123 -0.12 -23.73 -16.71
N ASP A 124 -1.25 -24.09 -17.32
CA ASP A 124 -1.34 -24.42 -18.75
C ASP A 124 -1.16 -23.19 -19.66
N THR A 125 -1.27 -21.97 -19.10
CA THR A 125 -1.08 -20.68 -19.78
C THR A 125 0.31 -20.07 -19.56
N LYS A 126 1.29 -20.90 -19.18
CA LYS A 126 2.69 -20.54 -18.83
C LYS A 126 3.13 -19.18 -19.38
N SER A 127 3.40 -18.26 -18.48
CA SER A 127 4.07 -17.00 -18.77
C SER A 127 5.39 -16.99 -18.01
N PRO A 128 6.36 -17.84 -18.42
CA PRO A 128 7.67 -17.84 -17.77
C PRO A 128 8.36 -16.51 -18.09
N LEU A 129 9.38 -16.13 -17.32
CA LEU A 129 10.14 -14.91 -17.57
C LEU A 129 11.62 -15.19 -17.46
N PHE A 130 12.37 -14.81 -18.50
CA PHE A 130 13.79 -15.05 -18.57
C PHE A 130 14.54 -13.77 -18.86
N VAL A 131 15.67 -13.59 -18.18
CA VAL A 131 16.74 -12.70 -18.63
C VAL A 131 17.77 -13.58 -19.31
N GLY A 132 18.19 -13.26 -20.53
CA GLY A 132 19.18 -14.04 -21.24
C GLY A 132 20.27 -13.19 -21.85
N VAL A 133 21.38 -13.85 -22.17
CA VAL A 133 22.47 -13.28 -22.94
C VAL A 133 22.86 -14.24 -24.04
N TYR A 134 22.85 -13.73 -25.27
CA TYR A 134 23.31 -14.43 -26.45
C TYR A 134 24.66 -13.87 -26.87
N TYR A 135 25.67 -14.73 -26.94
CA TYR A 135 27.04 -14.35 -27.25
C TYR A 135 27.48 -14.93 -28.59
N ASN A 136 27.91 -14.06 -29.50
CA ASN A 136 28.56 -14.41 -30.74
C ASN A 136 30.07 -14.21 -30.56
N GLY A 137 30.81 -15.31 -30.41
CA GLY A 137 32.26 -15.26 -30.16
C GLY A 137 33.03 -14.61 -31.31
N PRO A 138 34.28 -14.18 -31.06
CA PRO A 138 35.14 -13.67 -32.12
C PRO A 138 35.33 -14.73 -33.23
N VAL A 139 35.73 -14.30 -34.42
CA VAL A 139 35.92 -15.19 -35.59
C VAL A 139 36.83 -16.38 -35.27
N SER A 140 37.83 -16.21 -34.40
CA SER A 140 38.73 -17.27 -33.96
C SER A 140 38.07 -18.37 -33.11
N ALA A 141 36.94 -18.06 -32.46
CA ALA A 141 36.20 -18.99 -31.62
C ALA A 141 35.21 -19.84 -32.42
N CYS A 142 34.85 -19.42 -33.65
CA CYS A 142 33.95 -20.12 -34.56
C CYS A 142 32.64 -20.62 -33.91
N GLY A 143 32.07 -19.87 -32.95
CA GLY A 143 30.97 -20.35 -32.15
C GLY A 143 30.11 -19.26 -31.53
N LYS A 144 28.87 -19.64 -31.22
CA LYS A 144 27.87 -18.84 -30.51
C LYS A 144 27.46 -19.60 -29.25
N ASN A 145 27.09 -18.89 -28.19
CA ASN A 145 26.59 -19.48 -26.96
C ASN A 145 25.42 -18.66 -26.43
N ILE A 146 24.61 -19.26 -25.55
CA ILE A 146 23.47 -18.60 -24.92
C ILE A 146 23.33 -19.08 -23.47
N GLN A 147 23.01 -18.14 -22.58
CA GLN A 147 22.66 -18.41 -21.20
C GLN A 147 21.33 -17.71 -20.92
N ALA A 148 20.43 -18.38 -20.21
CA ALA A 148 19.18 -17.79 -19.73
C ALA A 148 19.07 -18.00 -18.21
N PHE A 149 18.59 -16.97 -17.53
CA PHE A 149 18.32 -16.90 -16.12
C PHE A 149 16.81 -16.94 -15.93
N LYS A 150 16.34 -17.94 -15.19
CA LYS A 150 14.94 -18.04 -14.80
C LYS A 150 14.65 -16.96 -13.76
N ILE A 151 13.64 -16.14 -14.02
CA ILE A 151 13.17 -15.10 -13.09
C ILE A 151 11.97 -15.64 -12.32
N SER A 152 12.05 -15.64 -11.00
CA SER A 152 11.04 -16.12 -10.06
C SER A 152 10.73 -15.02 -9.06
N PRO A 153 9.85 -14.06 -9.40
CA PRO A 153 9.60 -12.88 -8.58
C PRO A 153 9.20 -13.20 -7.14
N VAL A 154 9.50 -12.27 -6.24
CA VAL A 154 8.98 -12.31 -4.87
C VAL A 154 7.77 -11.40 -4.79
N ILE A 155 6.66 -11.92 -4.24
CA ILE A 155 5.47 -11.12 -3.93
C ILE A 155 5.82 -10.21 -2.76
N ALA A 156 5.70 -8.90 -2.98
CA ALA A 156 6.13 -7.86 -2.05
C ALA A 156 5.03 -6.82 -1.81
N PHE A 157 3.78 -7.12 -2.18
CA PHE A 157 2.65 -6.23 -1.95
C PHE A 157 2.50 -6.02 -0.45
N THR A 158 2.68 -4.79 0.03
CA THR A 158 2.54 -4.48 1.46
C THR A 158 1.36 -3.57 1.67
N LEU A 159 0.79 -3.70 2.86
CA LEU A 159 -0.23 -2.84 3.39
C LEU A 159 0.27 -2.30 4.73
N ASP A 160 0.03 -1.03 4.99
CA ASP A 160 0.35 -0.39 6.25
C ASP A 160 -0.82 0.51 6.63
N ILE A 161 -0.96 0.77 7.94
CA ILE A 161 -1.99 1.69 8.45
C ILE A 161 -1.40 2.58 9.54
N THR A 162 -1.79 3.85 9.53
CA THR A 162 -1.44 4.81 10.58
C THR A 162 -2.61 5.71 10.96
N ASN A 163 -2.51 6.30 12.15
CA ASN A 163 -3.47 7.27 12.65
C ASN A 163 -3.28 8.62 11.95
N VAL A 164 -4.38 9.36 11.73
CA VAL A 164 -4.35 10.72 11.19
C VAL A 164 -4.92 11.67 12.23
N SER A 165 -4.10 12.62 12.66
CA SER A 165 -4.52 13.68 13.59
C SER A 165 -5.10 14.87 12.82
N ARG A 166 -6.11 15.52 13.40
CA ARG A 166 -6.59 16.80 12.90
C ARG A 166 -5.98 17.93 13.72
N MET A 167 -5.02 18.63 13.15
CA MET A 167 -4.35 19.77 13.77
C MET A 167 -4.88 21.06 13.17
N ALA A 168 -5.62 21.84 13.97
CA ALA A 168 -6.39 22.99 13.51
C ALA A 168 -7.35 22.63 12.36
N ASN A 169 -6.96 22.88 11.11
CA ASN A 169 -7.77 22.63 9.91
C ASN A 169 -7.08 21.69 8.91
N GLU A 170 -6.01 21.02 9.32
CA GLU A 170 -5.23 20.12 8.48
C GLU A 170 -5.25 18.71 9.06
N TYR A 171 -5.29 17.72 8.16
CA TYR A 171 -5.11 16.32 8.50
C TYR A 171 -3.64 15.94 8.33
N VAL A 172 -3.04 15.45 9.40
CA VAL A 172 -1.61 15.12 9.46
C VAL A 172 -1.50 13.65 9.85
N PRO A 173 -1.03 12.77 8.94
CA PRO A 173 -0.64 11.42 9.31
C PRO A 173 0.40 11.42 10.42
N LEU A 174 0.19 10.57 11.41
CA LEU A 174 1.14 10.33 12.49
C LEU A 174 2.16 9.27 12.05
N ALA A 175 3.28 9.22 12.77
CA ALA A 175 4.24 8.14 12.55
C ALA A 175 3.60 6.78 12.90
N TYR A 176 4.07 5.71 12.26
CA TYR A 176 3.58 4.37 12.53
C TYR A 176 3.61 4.01 14.02
N ASN A 177 2.54 3.38 14.49
CA ASN A 177 2.35 2.95 15.88
C ASN A 177 2.22 4.09 16.91
N GLU A 178 2.12 5.36 16.47
CA GLU A 178 1.77 6.44 17.39
C GLU A 178 0.31 6.36 17.81
N SER A 179 0.07 6.49 19.12
CA SER A 179 -1.28 6.54 19.67
C SER A 179 -1.90 7.92 19.46
N LEU A 180 -3.20 7.93 19.19
CA LEU A 180 -3.99 9.16 19.09
C LEU A 180 -5.18 9.09 20.05
N GLN A 181 -5.28 10.10 20.91
CA GLN A 181 -6.36 10.22 21.89
C GLN A 181 -7.33 11.31 21.46
N HIS A 182 -8.61 11.05 21.64
CA HIS A 182 -9.68 11.99 21.38
C HIS A 182 -10.48 12.28 22.64
N CYS A 183 -10.79 13.56 22.84
CA CYS A 183 -11.87 13.92 23.74
C CYS A 183 -13.20 13.40 23.17
N PRO A 184 -14.11 12.89 24.00
CA PRO A 184 -15.44 12.50 23.55
C PRO A 184 -16.19 13.73 23.01
N ALA A 185 -16.98 13.55 21.94
CA ALA A 185 -17.71 14.63 21.29
C ALA A 185 -18.66 15.36 22.26
N ASP A 186 -18.99 16.63 22.05
CA ASP A 186 -19.96 17.30 22.94
C ASP A 186 -21.37 16.68 22.82
N PRO A 187 -22.15 16.62 23.92
CA PRO A 187 -23.56 16.24 23.84
C PRO A 187 -24.32 17.20 22.93
N VAL A 188 -25.13 16.67 22.01
CA VAL A 188 -25.83 17.46 20.99
C VAL A 188 -27.32 17.65 21.28
N ALA A 189 -27.93 16.75 22.06
CA ALA A 189 -29.31 16.86 22.47
C ALA A 189 -29.57 16.19 23.82
N SER A 190 -30.53 16.74 24.56
CA SER A 190 -31.09 16.11 25.74
C SER A 190 -32.57 16.47 25.88
N GLU A 191 -33.40 15.50 26.25
CA GLU A 191 -34.83 15.69 26.46
C GLU A 191 -35.31 14.86 27.65
N TYR A 192 -36.21 15.43 28.46
CA TYR A 192 -36.89 14.70 29.51
C TYR A 192 -38.12 14.00 28.92
N ASP A 193 -38.14 12.67 28.98
CA ASP A 193 -39.25 11.85 28.53
C ASP A 193 -40.23 11.60 29.68
N TYR A 194 -41.38 12.27 29.62
CA TYR A 194 -42.48 12.11 30.59
C TYR A 194 -43.06 10.69 30.65
N GLY A 195 -42.92 9.91 29.57
CA GLY A 195 -43.46 8.55 29.50
C GLY A 195 -42.59 7.53 30.23
N THR A 196 -41.28 7.72 30.21
CA THR A 196 -40.32 6.84 30.89
C THR A 196 -39.79 7.41 32.21
N ASP A 197 -40.05 8.70 32.49
CA ASP A 197 -39.46 9.46 33.60
C ASP A 197 -37.92 9.40 33.56
N ARG A 198 -37.36 9.66 32.36
CA ARG A 198 -35.92 9.56 32.07
C ARG A 198 -35.41 10.74 31.24
N MET A 199 -34.10 11.00 31.33
CA MET A 199 -33.40 11.92 30.44
C MET A 199 -32.86 11.14 29.24
N VAL A 200 -33.39 11.38 28.06
CA VAL A 200 -32.87 10.86 26.80
C VAL A 200 -31.69 11.74 26.36
N MET A 201 -30.54 11.12 26.13
CA MET A 201 -29.32 11.82 25.77
C MET A 201 -28.85 11.46 24.34
N ASN A 202 -28.28 12.42 23.63
CA ASN A 202 -27.46 12.19 22.45
C ASN A 202 -26.08 12.77 22.67
N TYR A 203 -25.09 11.89 22.83
CA TYR A 203 -23.71 12.21 23.15
C TYR A 203 -22.84 12.59 21.93
N GLY A 204 -23.47 12.88 20.79
CA GLY A 204 -22.78 13.37 19.59
C GLY A 204 -22.00 12.27 18.87
N ALA A 205 -21.06 12.69 18.01
CA ALA A 205 -20.24 11.78 17.22
C ALA A 205 -18.77 12.22 17.17
N ASN A 206 -17.85 11.26 17.28
CA ASN A 206 -16.42 11.44 17.10
C ASN A 206 -16.02 11.04 15.67
N SER A 207 -15.18 11.83 15.01
CA SER A 207 -14.61 11.48 13.71
C SER A 207 -13.17 11.02 13.88
N LEU A 208 -12.92 9.74 13.62
CA LEU A 208 -11.60 9.11 13.65
C LEU A 208 -11.11 8.96 12.21
N MET A 209 -9.84 9.32 11.93
CA MET A 209 -9.28 9.28 10.58
C MET A 209 -8.01 8.42 10.57
N PHE A 210 -7.90 7.57 9.56
CA PHE A 210 -6.78 6.66 9.35
C PHE A 210 -6.26 6.82 7.93
N GLU A 211 -4.97 6.59 7.75
CA GLU A 211 -4.33 6.46 6.43
C GLU A 211 -4.00 4.99 6.23
N VAL A 212 -4.39 4.45 5.08
CA VAL A 212 -4.02 3.11 4.61
C VAL A 212 -3.06 3.28 3.45
N ILE A 213 -1.87 2.73 3.58
CA ILE A 213 -0.77 2.85 2.63
C ILE A 213 -0.56 1.49 2.00
N ALA A 214 -0.59 1.43 0.67
CA ALA A 214 -0.33 0.21 -0.09
C ALA A 214 0.91 0.40 -0.98
N ALA A 215 1.80 -0.58 -1.06
CA ALA A 215 3.02 -0.49 -1.87
C ALA A 215 3.28 -1.74 -2.71
N ASN A 216 4.15 -1.62 -3.72
CA ASN A 216 4.61 -2.71 -4.58
C ASN A 216 3.48 -3.45 -5.36
N PHE A 217 2.47 -2.71 -5.81
CA PHE A 217 1.38 -3.22 -6.66
C PHE A 217 1.28 -2.43 -7.97
N THR A 218 0.36 -2.81 -8.86
CA THR A 218 0.09 -2.04 -10.09
C THR A 218 -1.39 -1.75 -10.26
N ASP A 219 -1.66 -0.55 -10.78
CA ASP A 219 -2.96 0.04 -11.14
C ASP A 219 -3.91 0.24 -9.96
N SER A 220 -4.15 -0.82 -9.19
CA SER A 220 -5.07 -0.81 -8.06
C SER A 220 -4.75 -1.85 -7.00
N PHE A 221 -5.19 -1.53 -5.79
CA PHE A 221 -5.29 -2.46 -4.68
C PHE A 221 -6.73 -2.47 -4.15
N TYR A 222 -7.08 -3.55 -3.46
CA TYR A 222 -8.45 -3.87 -3.08
C TYR A 222 -8.56 -4.06 -1.57
N PRO A 223 -8.58 -2.97 -0.78
CA PRO A 223 -8.65 -3.09 0.66
C PRO A 223 -10.08 -3.39 1.13
N TYR A 224 -10.14 -4.08 2.26
CA TYR A 224 -11.35 -4.37 3.00
C TYR A 224 -11.05 -4.23 4.50
N PHE A 225 -12.09 -3.99 5.29
CA PHE A 225 -11.92 -3.39 6.62
C PHE A 225 -12.63 -4.19 7.71
N SER A 226 -12.10 -4.09 8.92
CA SER A 226 -12.75 -4.55 10.14
C SER A 226 -12.66 -3.47 11.21
N VAL A 227 -13.73 -3.28 11.95
CA VAL A 227 -13.81 -2.30 13.04
C VAL A 227 -14.15 -3.03 14.33
N GLU A 228 -13.37 -2.76 15.37
CA GLU A 228 -13.55 -3.29 16.71
C GLU A 228 -13.55 -2.17 17.76
N GLY A 229 -14.03 -2.50 18.96
CA GLY A 229 -13.91 -1.61 20.13
C GLY A 229 -15.06 -0.61 20.29
N LEU A 230 -16.14 -0.75 19.51
CA LEU A 230 -17.39 -0.04 19.78
C LEU A 230 -18.04 -0.56 21.06
N SER A 231 -18.30 0.33 22.00
CA SER A 231 -18.99 0.04 23.24
C SER A 231 -20.49 -0.16 23.01
N GLU A 232 -21.17 -0.82 23.96
CA GLU A 232 -22.63 -1.00 23.90
C GLU A 232 -23.34 0.35 23.73
N GLY A 233 -24.28 0.42 22.79
CA GLY A 233 -25.01 1.64 22.46
C GLY A 233 -24.31 2.58 21.46
N GLN A 234 -23.02 2.38 21.17
CA GLN A 234 -22.36 3.09 20.07
C GLN A 234 -22.70 2.44 18.72
N THR A 235 -22.74 3.26 17.67
CA THR A 235 -22.75 2.81 16.27
C THR A 235 -21.69 3.57 15.48
N ALA A 236 -21.28 3.07 14.32
CA ALA A 236 -20.36 3.79 13.46
C ALA A 236 -20.81 3.81 11.98
N ASP A 237 -20.45 4.90 11.29
CA ASP A 237 -20.46 4.98 9.84
C ASP A 237 -19.01 5.01 9.35
N ILE A 238 -18.72 4.26 8.28
CA ILE A 238 -17.37 4.09 7.74
C ILE A 238 -17.35 4.66 6.33
N TYR A 239 -16.38 5.52 6.07
CA TYR A 239 -16.17 6.17 4.79
C TYR A 239 -14.72 6.02 4.34
N TRP A 240 -14.47 6.18 3.05
CA TRP A 240 -13.13 6.33 2.51
C TRP A 240 -13.02 7.42 1.46
N GLY A 241 -11.80 7.74 1.07
CA GLY A 241 -11.48 8.63 -0.05
C GLY A 241 -9.98 8.68 -0.34
N TYR A 242 -9.61 9.37 -1.42
CA TYR A 242 -8.21 9.51 -1.83
C TYR A 242 -7.46 10.62 -1.08
N THR A 243 -8.18 11.54 -0.44
CA THR A 243 -7.61 12.56 0.45
C THR A 243 -8.41 12.57 1.75
N PRO A 244 -7.81 12.99 2.88
CA PRO A 244 -8.51 12.99 4.15
C PRO A 244 -9.70 13.97 4.17
N GLU A 245 -9.65 15.06 3.41
CA GLU A 245 -10.76 16.01 3.27
C GLU A 245 -11.95 15.44 2.48
N THR A 246 -11.69 14.44 1.63
CA THR A 246 -12.68 13.85 0.72
C THR A 246 -13.02 12.41 1.09
N ALA A 247 -12.66 11.96 2.30
CA ALA A 247 -13.01 10.64 2.83
C ALA A 247 -14.51 10.56 3.21
N ASN A 248 -15.38 10.64 2.20
CA ASN A 248 -16.83 10.71 2.32
C ASN A 248 -17.58 9.68 1.46
N ILE A 249 -16.87 8.74 0.83
CA ILE A 249 -17.48 7.63 0.09
C ILE A 249 -17.85 6.55 1.08
N ALA A 250 -19.15 6.27 1.24
CA ALA A 250 -19.64 5.31 2.23
C ALA A 250 -19.18 3.88 1.94
N ILE A 251 -18.74 3.19 2.99
CA ILE A 251 -18.43 1.74 3.02
C ILE A 251 -19.56 1.01 3.76
N ALA A 252 -19.86 1.46 4.99
CA ALA A 252 -20.90 0.87 5.84
C ALA A 252 -21.54 1.93 6.72
N SER A 253 -22.76 1.68 7.19
CA SER A 253 -23.50 2.60 8.06
C SER A 253 -24.20 1.86 9.20
N GLY A 254 -24.23 2.50 10.36
CA GLY A 254 -24.90 1.99 11.56
C GLY A 254 -24.30 0.69 12.09
N VAL A 255 -23.00 0.44 11.88
CA VAL A 255 -22.35 -0.78 12.37
C VAL A 255 -22.23 -0.73 13.89
N SER A 256 -22.37 -1.87 14.56
CA SER A 256 -22.36 -1.98 16.03
C SER A 256 -21.52 -3.17 16.48
N GLY A 257 -20.86 -3.06 17.64
CA GLY A 257 -19.97 -4.11 18.13
C GLY A 257 -18.76 -4.30 17.20
N ASN A 258 -18.40 -5.55 16.93
CA ASN A 258 -17.38 -5.88 15.93
C ASN A 258 -18.03 -6.00 14.56
N TRP A 259 -17.44 -5.34 13.57
CA TRP A 259 -17.89 -5.38 12.18
C TRP A 259 -16.74 -5.75 11.27
N SER A 260 -17.00 -6.54 10.24
CA SER A 260 -16.00 -6.89 9.23
C SER A 260 -16.64 -6.88 7.85
N MET A 261 -15.89 -6.39 6.88
CA MET A 261 -16.21 -6.40 5.46
C MET A 261 -15.76 -7.73 4.85
N GLU A 262 -16.61 -8.33 4.04
CA GLU A 262 -16.22 -9.54 3.30
C GLU A 262 -15.21 -9.18 2.20
N ARG A 263 -14.28 -10.10 1.92
CA ARG A 263 -13.23 -9.90 0.90
C ARG A 263 -13.81 -9.58 -0.48
N ASP A 264 -14.93 -10.20 -0.84
CA ASP A 264 -15.59 -9.99 -2.15
C ASP A 264 -16.20 -8.59 -2.30
N ASP A 265 -16.42 -7.87 -1.19
CA ASP A 265 -16.95 -6.52 -1.20
C ASP A 265 -15.85 -5.45 -1.30
N ALA A 266 -14.56 -5.85 -1.28
CA ALA A 266 -13.39 -4.97 -1.21
C ALA A 266 -13.50 -3.73 -2.13
N ILE A 267 -13.13 -2.57 -1.60
CA ILE A 267 -13.16 -1.33 -2.38
C ILE A 267 -12.06 -1.36 -3.43
N THR A 268 -12.24 -0.69 -4.57
CA THR A 268 -11.18 -0.56 -5.59
C THR A 268 -10.48 0.79 -5.46
N ALA A 269 -9.25 0.80 -4.94
CA ALA A 269 -8.42 1.99 -4.86
C ALA A 269 -7.43 2.00 -6.03
N LYS A 270 -7.51 3.03 -6.89
CA LYS A 270 -6.67 3.14 -8.11
C LYS A 270 -5.56 4.17 -7.94
N THR A 271 -4.46 3.97 -8.64
CA THR A 271 -3.37 4.95 -8.78
C THR A 271 -2.92 5.06 -10.23
N ASN A 272 -2.39 6.23 -10.60
CA ASN A 272 -1.63 6.40 -11.84
C ASN A 272 -0.11 6.36 -11.60
N GLU A 273 0.34 6.20 -10.36
CA GLU A 273 1.76 6.06 -10.05
C GLU A 273 2.28 4.79 -10.71
N THR A 274 3.30 4.93 -11.57
CA THR A 274 3.95 3.80 -12.22
C THR A 274 4.90 3.08 -11.28
N ASP A 275 5.40 3.79 -10.27
CA ASP A 275 6.22 3.28 -9.20
C ASP A 275 5.50 3.45 -7.85
N THR A 276 4.95 2.34 -7.36
CA THR A 276 4.26 2.27 -6.06
C THR A 276 5.18 1.78 -4.93
N SER A 277 6.50 1.69 -5.14
CA SER A 277 7.43 1.15 -4.13
C SER A 277 7.50 2.01 -2.86
N ARG A 278 7.20 3.30 -2.98
CA ARG A 278 7.15 4.24 -1.83
C ARG A 278 5.80 4.22 -1.10
N GLY A 279 4.82 3.49 -1.63
CA GLY A 279 3.46 3.49 -1.12
C GLY A 279 2.58 4.57 -1.74
N VAL A 280 1.29 4.27 -1.87
CA VAL A 280 0.23 5.24 -2.16
C VAL A 280 -0.89 5.07 -1.14
N SER A 281 -1.61 6.16 -0.90
CA SER A 281 -2.51 6.23 0.25
C SER A 281 -3.97 6.38 -0.13
N ILE A 282 -4.82 5.78 0.69
CA ILE A 282 -6.22 6.17 0.86
C ILE A 282 -6.48 6.53 2.32
N PHE A 283 -7.58 7.22 2.56
CA PHE A 283 -7.98 7.65 3.89
C PHE A 283 -9.31 7.02 4.26
N VAL A 284 -9.38 6.49 5.48
CA VAL A 284 -10.57 5.88 6.05
C VAL A 284 -11.04 6.71 7.23
N ARG A 285 -12.31 7.11 7.19
CA ARG A 285 -12.94 7.91 8.23
C ARG A 285 -14.02 7.09 8.91
N ILE A 286 -13.93 6.98 10.24
CA ILE A 286 -14.95 6.34 11.07
C ILE A 286 -15.66 7.43 11.87
N GLU A 287 -16.95 7.62 11.63
CA GLU A 287 -17.81 8.46 12.45
C GLU A 287 -18.45 7.59 13.54
N VAL A 288 -17.93 7.66 14.75
CA VAL A 288 -18.45 6.92 15.91
C VAL A 288 -19.55 7.75 16.57
N HIS A 289 -20.80 7.31 16.38
CA HIS A 289 -21.97 7.88 17.03
C HIS A 289 -22.09 7.34 18.45
N GLN A 290 -22.00 8.24 19.42
CA GLN A 290 -22.09 7.89 20.83
C GLN A 290 -23.52 7.49 21.20
N ASN A 291 -24.53 8.00 20.47
CA ASN A 291 -25.95 7.78 20.75
C ASN A 291 -26.24 7.96 22.26
N LYS A 292 -26.70 6.88 22.91
CA LYS A 292 -27.03 6.78 24.34
C LYS A 292 -25.84 6.42 25.22
N ASN A 293 -24.70 6.04 24.63
CA ASN A 293 -23.49 5.72 25.38
C ASN A 293 -22.89 7.01 25.95
N GLU A 294 -22.91 7.14 27.27
CA GLU A 294 -22.33 8.29 27.97
C GLU A 294 -20.81 8.32 27.90
N GLY A 295 -20.13 7.18 27.70
CA GLY A 295 -18.68 7.13 27.59
C GLY A 295 -17.96 7.39 28.91
N LEU A 296 -18.52 6.95 30.05
CA LEU A 296 -17.89 7.10 31.37
C LEU A 296 -16.60 6.28 31.52
N THR A 297 -16.46 5.24 30.71
CA THR A 297 -15.21 4.48 30.55
C THR A 297 -14.69 4.75 29.15
N GLY A 298 -13.39 5.03 29.02
CA GLY A 298 -12.77 5.18 27.72
C GLY A 298 -12.74 3.85 26.96
N ASN A 299 -12.66 3.92 25.64
CA ASN A 299 -12.55 2.75 24.78
C ASN A 299 -11.60 3.04 23.61
N SER A 300 -10.97 1.99 23.10
CA SER A 300 -10.10 2.09 21.93
C SER A 300 -10.86 1.57 20.71
N VAL A 301 -11.02 2.41 19.69
CA VAL A 301 -11.64 2.02 18.42
C VAL A 301 -10.53 1.67 17.45
N THR A 302 -10.52 0.41 17.01
CA THR A 302 -9.48 -0.15 16.14
C THR A 302 -10.02 -0.33 14.75
N LEU A 303 -9.37 0.30 13.76
CA LEU A 303 -9.53 -0.05 12.36
C LEU A 303 -8.46 -1.09 12.02
N LYS A 304 -8.90 -2.23 11.51
CA LYS A 304 -8.03 -3.22 10.89
C LYS A 304 -8.27 -3.22 9.39
N VAL A 305 -7.22 -3.46 8.64
CA VAL A 305 -7.23 -3.47 7.19
C VAL A 305 -6.51 -4.69 6.68
N ASP A 306 -6.95 -5.13 5.53
CA ASP A 306 -6.37 -6.21 4.75
C ASP A 306 -6.64 -5.85 3.29
N ALA A 307 -5.83 -6.36 2.37
CA ALA A 307 -5.98 -6.05 0.96
C ALA A 307 -5.40 -7.15 0.09
N TYR A 308 -5.80 -7.11 -1.18
CA TYR A 308 -5.04 -7.77 -2.23
C TYR A 308 -4.71 -6.79 -3.35
N GLY A 309 -3.57 -6.99 -3.99
CA GLY A 309 -3.19 -6.32 -5.22
C GLY A 309 -3.89 -6.91 -6.44
N ASN A 310 -3.75 -6.24 -7.59
CA ASN A 310 -4.20 -6.81 -8.86
C ASN A 310 -3.60 -8.21 -9.09
N GLY A 311 -4.42 -9.15 -9.58
CA GLY A 311 -4.06 -10.57 -9.68
C GLY A 311 -4.29 -11.37 -8.39
N TYR A 312 -5.02 -10.83 -7.41
CA TYR A 312 -5.30 -11.47 -6.11
C TYR A 312 -4.02 -11.79 -5.32
N LEU A 313 -3.02 -10.92 -5.41
CA LEU A 313 -1.82 -11.02 -4.58
C LEU A 313 -2.15 -10.54 -3.18
N ASP A 314 -2.18 -11.45 -2.22
CA ASP A 314 -2.34 -11.10 -0.80
C ASP A 314 -1.15 -10.25 -0.32
N ASP A 315 -1.40 -9.41 0.67
CA ASP A 315 -0.38 -8.62 1.33
C ASP A 315 0.60 -9.49 2.14
N VAL A 316 1.81 -8.97 2.29
CA VAL A 316 2.90 -9.64 2.96
C VAL A 316 3.54 -8.73 4.00
N ASN A 317 4.07 -9.35 5.05
CA ASN A 317 4.84 -8.64 6.06
C ASN A 317 6.21 -8.19 5.54
N GLU A 318 6.96 -7.52 6.41
CA GLU A 318 8.34 -7.08 6.17
C GLU A 318 9.29 -8.20 5.71
N SER A 319 8.96 -9.48 5.94
CA SER A 319 9.76 -10.64 5.52
C SER A 319 9.25 -11.33 4.24
N CYS A 320 8.26 -10.75 3.57
CA CYS A 320 7.62 -11.25 2.35
C CYS A 320 6.88 -12.59 2.57
N VAL A 321 6.30 -12.74 3.75
CA VAL A 321 5.42 -13.85 4.09
C VAL A 321 3.99 -13.31 4.11
N VAL A 322 3.10 -13.99 3.38
CA VAL A 322 1.66 -13.68 3.37
C VAL A 322 1.13 -13.61 4.79
N GLU A 323 0.46 -12.50 5.10
CA GLU A 323 -0.07 -12.27 6.43
C GLU A 323 -1.40 -13.00 6.63
N GLY A 324 -1.78 -13.17 7.90
CA GLY A 324 -3.13 -13.60 8.22
C GLY A 324 -4.10 -12.44 8.05
N ASN A 325 -5.40 -12.74 7.99
CA ASN A 325 -6.35 -11.67 7.72
C ASN A 325 -6.36 -10.58 8.81
N PHE A 326 -6.43 -9.32 8.39
CA PHE A 326 -6.53 -8.14 9.27
C PHE A 326 -5.40 -8.04 10.32
N VAL A 327 -4.16 -8.37 9.93
CA VAL A 327 -2.99 -8.18 10.79
C VAL A 327 -2.64 -6.69 10.93
N ASP A 328 -2.78 -5.92 9.85
CA ASP A 328 -2.58 -4.47 9.87
C ASP A 328 -3.71 -3.75 10.58
N GLN A 329 -3.35 -2.98 11.62
CA GLN A 329 -4.33 -2.28 12.43
C GLN A 329 -3.77 -1.00 13.06
N ALA A 330 -4.67 -0.03 13.24
CA ALA A 330 -4.41 1.18 14.00
C ALA A 330 -5.59 1.45 14.94
N ALA A 331 -5.28 1.92 16.14
CA ALA A 331 -6.28 2.20 17.17
C ALA A 331 -6.22 3.66 17.61
N GLN A 332 -7.39 4.24 17.88
CA GLN A 332 -7.55 5.57 18.45
C GLN A 332 -8.39 5.49 19.72
N ASP A 333 -7.93 6.15 20.77
CA ASP A 333 -8.54 6.08 22.09
C ASP A 333 -9.56 7.20 22.26
N LEU A 334 -10.79 6.84 22.61
CA LEU A 334 -11.79 7.76 23.14
C LEU A 334 -11.61 7.86 24.65
N LEU A 335 -11.27 9.05 25.13
CA LEU A 335 -11.10 9.31 26.56
C LEU A 335 -12.46 9.25 27.30
N PRO A 336 -12.48 8.83 28.57
CA PRO A 336 -13.71 8.85 29.36
C PRO A 336 -14.25 10.27 29.52
N ARG A 337 -15.57 10.41 29.52
CA ARG A 337 -16.24 11.65 29.91
C ARG A 337 -16.06 11.92 31.40
N PRO A 338 -16.08 13.20 31.81
CA PRO A 338 -16.24 13.55 33.21
C PRO A 338 -17.51 12.92 33.81
N SER A 339 -17.36 12.25 34.95
CA SER A 339 -18.50 11.76 35.73
C SER A 339 -19.07 12.87 36.62
N ILE A 340 -20.39 13.02 36.64
CA ILE A 340 -21.08 13.87 37.62
C ILE A 340 -21.54 12.97 38.78
N LEU A 341 -20.98 13.19 39.97
CA LEU A 341 -21.38 12.51 41.20
C LEU A 341 -22.31 13.44 42.00
N ASN A 342 -23.46 12.93 42.43
CA ASN A 342 -24.43 13.71 43.19
C ASN A 342 -24.25 13.44 44.69
N GLU A 343 -23.91 14.48 45.45
CA GLU A 343 -23.87 14.37 46.91
C GLU A 343 -25.15 14.92 47.56
N ASP A 344 -25.68 16.09 47.14
CA ASP A 344 -26.94 16.65 47.66
C ASP A 344 -27.48 17.82 46.79
N PRO A 345 -28.75 17.81 46.35
CA PRO A 345 -29.75 16.74 46.47
C PRO A 345 -29.53 15.62 45.45
N ALA A 346 -29.92 14.39 45.81
CA ALA A 346 -29.83 13.20 44.97
C ALA A 346 -30.78 13.19 43.75
N SER A 347 -31.32 14.34 43.35
CA SER A 347 -32.39 14.50 42.36
C SER A 347 -31.86 14.50 40.93
N PHE A 348 -31.35 13.36 40.47
CA PHE A 348 -31.12 13.16 39.04
C PHE A 348 -32.12 12.15 38.49
N VAL A 349 -32.83 12.55 37.44
CA VAL A 349 -33.63 11.66 36.62
C VAL A 349 -32.69 10.68 35.91
N ILE A 350 -33.01 9.38 35.88
CA ILE A 350 -32.15 8.35 35.26
C ILE A 350 -31.89 8.73 33.78
N LYS A 351 -30.62 8.68 33.35
CA LYS A 351 -30.22 8.91 31.94
C LYS A 351 -30.37 7.62 31.15
N ASP A 352 -30.83 7.74 29.91
CA ASP A 352 -31.15 6.61 29.02
C ASP A 352 -30.66 6.79 27.59
#